data_AF-A0A8B8DJG9-F1
#
_entry.id   AF-A0A8B8DJG9-F1
#
_cell.length_a   1.000
_cell.length_b   1.000
_cell.length_c   1.000
_cell.angle_alpha   90.00
_cell.angle_beta   90.00
_cell.angle_gamma   90.00
#
_symmetry.space_group_name_H-M   'P 1'
#
loop_
_entity.id
_entity.type
_entity.pdbx_description
1 polymer ?
#
loop_
_entity_poly.entity_id
_entity_poly.type
_entity_poly.pdbx_seq_one_letter_code
_entity_poly.pdbx_strand_id
1 'polypeptide(L)'
;MASRSNENDETKPLPYLPKVKSAHNLNKKLPLPPLDTAKKASHHNTHFWDLKYEKKRKDDIILGRRGGYTFLALTALLMIASTVLISSSIHILNVRPCELKTALDSIFLNYAPHPCKYNAIKEMCGGLQLITFGSVELFWNVFSFLVVLRICMWESTHRKLGFTILYIVLGFVALIFLVTSLVLYIQLMQKIAGQMEIDYVNLQSAMKYRLSQQYSSDNMSSMSKESNAWNNFFFQYDCCAVQEVLGTTNDFDNTPWCTTNGSCQATASQIPKTCCKGVTPDDYQTAPSTCHASVNGGTFKLGCIDRMRALSNVNIDECQVTVLSLSLFTLVILQLLEVFLVLLIFLILCIHSKRTNQTVSPIKS
;
A
#
# COMPACT_ATOMS: atom_id res chain seq x y z
N MET A 1 -2.34 -8.94 -45.98
CA MET A 1 -1.60 -7.68 -46.23
C MET A 1 -0.54 -7.57 -45.14
N ALA A 2 0.69 -8.03 -45.44
CA ALA A 2 1.89 -7.20 -45.64
C ALA A 2 2.33 -6.49 -44.33
N SER A 3 3.27 -7.00 -43.53
CA SER A 3 4.74 -7.15 -43.71
C SER A 3 5.57 -5.98 -43.17
N ARG A 4 6.58 -6.32 -42.34
CA ARG A 4 7.84 -5.61 -41.99
C ARG A 4 7.72 -4.46 -40.97
N SER A 5 8.68 -4.23 -40.07
CA SER A 5 10.11 -4.61 -40.03
C SER A 5 10.69 -4.58 -38.60
N ASN A 6 11.69 -5.44 -38.39
CA ASN A 6 12.65 -5.43 -37.29
C ASN A 6 13.50 -4.15 -37.27
N GLU A 7 13.99 -3.77 -36.10
CA GLU A 7 15.30 -3.12 -35.97
C GLU A 7 15.99 -3.56 -34.68
N ASN A 8 17.24 -4.01 -34.85
CA ASN A 8 18.12 -4.60 -33.87
C ASN A 8 19.14 -3.56 -33.36
N ASP A 9 19.71 -3.89 -32.19
CA ASP A 9 21.09 -3.65 -31.75
C ASP A 9 21.59 -2.23 -31.51
N GLU A 10 22.03 -1.98 -30.27
CA GLU A 10 23.41 -1.53 -30.03
C GLU A 10 23.83 -1.82 -28.57
N THR A 11 24.64 -2.87 -28.40
CA THR A 11 25.38 -3.19 -27.17
C THR A 11 26.70 -2.42 -27.16
N LYS A 12 26.90 -1.53 -26.17
CA LYS A 12 28.19 -0.83 -25.96
C LYS A 12 29.07 -1.58 -24.95
N PRO A 13 30.37 -1.80 -25.25
CA PRO A 13 31.30 -2.45 -24.32
C PRO A 13 31.94 -1.47 -23.32
N LEU A 14 32.25 -2.02 -22.14
CA LEU A 14 32.97 -1.41 -21.01
C LEU A 14 34.43 -1.03 -21.34
N PRO A 15 34.97 0.05 -20.75
CA PRO A 15 36.40 0.36 -20.85
C PRO A 15 37.25 -0.31 -19.76
N TYR A 16 38.46 -0.61 -20.20
CA TYR A 16 39.60 -1.30 -19.59
C TYR A 16 40.14 -0.76 -18.25
N LEU A 17 40.63 -1.68 -17.43
CA LEU A 17 41.57 -1.50 -16.31
C LEU A 17 43.00 -1.15 -16.81
N PRO A 18 43.76 -0.30 -16.09
CA PRO A 18 45.21 -0.28 -16.19
C PRO A 18 45.89 -1.15 -15.12
N LYS A 19 46.88 -1.94 -15.57
CA LYS A 19 47.89 -2.67 -14.81
C LYS A 19 49.13 -1.78 -14.55
N VAL A 20 50.08 -2.34 -13.77
CA VAL A 20 51.53 -1.99 -13.63
C VAL A 20 51.78 -0.88 -12.57
N LYS A 21 52.64 -1.02 -11.54
CA LYS A 21 54.05 -1.45 -11.51
C LYS A 21 54.48 -2.14 -10.21
N SER A 22 55.22 -3.24 -10.39
CA SER A 22 56.21 -3.82 -9.48
C SER A 22 57.54 -3.04 -9.62
N ALA A 23 58.25 -2.81 -8.52
CA ALA A 23 59.64 -2.35 -8.54
C ALA A 23 60.48 -3.07 -7.47
N HIS A 24 61.64 -3.51 -7.94
CA HIS A 24 62.69 -4.29 -7.29
C HIS A 24 63.47 -3.54 -6.19
N ASN A 25 63.79 -4.27 -5.10
CA ASN A 25 65.13 -4.63 -4.61
C ASN A 25 66.34 -3.70 -4.89
N LEU A 26 67.13 -3.31 -3.85
CA LEU A 26 68.55 -3.73 -3.65
C LEU A 26 69.27 -3.13 -2.39
N ASN A 27 69.99 -4.02 -1.67
CA ASN A 27 71.34 -3.91 -1.04
C ASN A 27 71.62 -3.03 0.20
N LYS A 28 72.04 -3.65 1.34
CA LYS A 28 73.43 -3.87 1.90
C LYS A 28 74.06 -2.57 2.47
N LYS A 29 74.72 -2.48 3.65
CA LYS A 29 75.58 -3.41 4.43
C LYS A 29 75.86 -2.80 5.85
N LEU A 30 76.24 -3.68 6.81
CA LEU A 30 76.86 -3.55 8.17
C LEU A 30 77.84 -2.37 8.42
N PRO A 31 78.27 -2.00 9.67
CA PRO A 31 78.55 -2.87 10.85
C PRO A 31 78.21 -2.35 12.30
N LEU A 32 78.17 -3.28 13.26
CA LEU A 32 78.39 -3.13 14.73
C LEU A 32 79.91 -3.01 15.03
N PRO A 33 80.45 -2.65 16.24
CA PRO A 33 79.94 -2.85 17.63
C PRO A 33 80.39 -1.67 18.59
N PRO A 34 80.67 -1.82 19.91
CA PRO A 34 80.11 -2.67 20.98
C PRO A 34 79.54 -1.87 22.19
N LEU A 35 78.72 -2.58 22.97
CA LEU A 35 78.66 -2.65 24.44
C LEU A 35 79.02 -1.40 25.28
N ASP A 36 78.02 -0.82 25.95
CA ASP A 36 78.17 -0.49 27.37
C ASP A 36 76.85 -0.57 28.17
N THR A 37 76.80 -1.62 28.98
CA THR A 37 76.34 -1.73 30.36
C THR A 37 75.19 -0.85 30.90
N ALA A 38 74.07 -1.54 31.16
CA ALA A 38 73.41 -1.59 32.47
C ALA A 38 72.83 -0.29 33.08
N LYS A 39 71.82 0.33 32.45
CA LYS A 39 70.81 1.13 33.19
C LYS A 39 69.47 1.37 32.46
N LYS A 40 68.99 0.44 31.62
CA LYS A 40 67.84 0.69 30.72
C LYS A 40 66.78 -0.42 30.65
N ALA A 41 66.63 -1.25 31.69
CA ALA A 41 65.61 -2.31 31.72
C ALA A 41 64.23 -1.87 32.25
N SER A 42 64.07 -0.64 32.75
CA SER A 42 62.79 -0.16 33.30
C SER A 42 61.95 0.70 32.33
N HIS A 43 62.54 1.22 31.25
CA HIS A 43 61.85 2.14 30.32
C HIS A 43 61.34 1.50 29.02
N HIS A 44 61.59 0.20 28.79
CA HIS A 44 61.25 -0.43 27.51
C HIS A 44 59.83 -1.00 27.43
N ASN A 45 59.12 -1.13 28.55
CA ASN A 45 57.76 -1.68 28.57
C ASN A 45 56.67 -0.64 28.29
N THR A 46 56.88 0.66 28.54
CA THR A 46 55.84 1.67 28.37
C THR A 46 55.45 1.87 26.89
N HIS A 47 56.42 1.84 25.98
CA HIS A 47 56.18 2.06 24.55
C HIS A 47 55.39 0.93 23.86
N PHE A 48 55.42 -0.29 24.39
CA PHE A 48 54.66 -1.41 23.84
C PHE A 48 53.16 -1.32 24.18
N TRP A 49 52.84 -0.82 25.39
CA TRP A 49 51.45 -0.62 25.81
C TRP A 49 50.75 0.49 25.02
N ASP A 50 51.46 1.55 24.66
CA ASP A 50 50.93 2.65 23.85
C ASP A 50 50.56 2.21 22.42
N LEU A 51 51.41 1.45 21.74
CA LEU A 51 51.15 0.97 20.37
C LEU A 51 49.93 0.02 20.32
N LYS A 52 49.76 -0.82 21.34
CA LYS A 52 48.61 -1.73 21.44
C LYS A 52 47.32 -0.97 21.72
N TYR A 53 47.38 0.10 22.51
CA TYR A 53 46.24 0.98 22.77
C TYR A 53 45.84 1.78 21.54
N GLU A 54 46.80 2.28 20.77
CA GLU A 54 46.55 3.10 19.58
C GLU A 54 45.95 2.27 18.44
N LYS A 55 46.44 1.04 18.22
CA LYS A 55 45.88 0.12 17.21
C LYS A 55 44.42 -0.23 17.51
N LYS A 56 44.12 -0.59 18.76
CA LYS A 56 42.75 -0.92 19.20
C LYS A 56 41.79 0.28 19.05
N ARG A 57 42.28 1.50 19.31
CA ARG A 57 41.50 2.74 19.12
C ARG A 57 41.13 2.96 17.65
N LYS A 58 42.03 2.65 16.71
CA LYS A 58 41.78 2.78 15.27
C LYS A 58 40.73 1.77 14.79
N ASP A 59 40.78 0.53 15.26
CA ASP A 59 39.80 -0.51 14.88
C ASP A 59 38.37 -0.18 15.35
N ASP A 60 38.22 0.35 16.57
CA ASP A 60 36.92 0.77 17.12
C ASP A 60 36.29 1.93 16.31
N ILE A 61 37.10 2.89 15.86
CA ILE A 61 36.66 4.02 15.03
C ILE A 61 36.19 3.53 13.66
N ILE A 62 36.90 2.58 13.06
CA ILE A 62 36.54 2.00 11.75
C ILE A 62 35.21 1.24 11.85
N LEU A 63 34.99 0.47 12.93
CA LEU A 63 33.76 -0.29 13.12
C LEU A 63 32.53 0.63 13.32
N GLY A 64 32.67 1.68 14.13
CA GLY A 64 31.60 2.66 14.35
C GLY A 64 31.23 3.42 13.06
N ARG A 65 32.23 3.82 12.27
CA ARG A 65 32.01 4.52 10.99
C ARG A 65 31.31 3.62 9.97
N ARG A 66 31.68 2.35 9.88
CA ARG A 66 30.99 1.37 9.00
C ARG A 66 29.55 1.15 9.41
N GLY A 67 29.29 0.96 10.71
CA GLY A 67 27.93 0.79 11.23
C GLY A 67 27.02 2.00 10.94
N GLY A 68 27.56 3.22 11.09
CA GLY A 68 26.85 4.45 10.76
C GLY A 68 26.43 4.55 9.29
N TYR A 69 27.32 4.20 8.35
CA TYR A 69 26.97 4.21 6.92
C TYR A 69 25.92 3.16 6.55
N THR A 70 26.00 1.95 7.14
CA THR A 70 24.96 0.92 6.94
C THR A 70 23.62 1.39 7.48
N PHE A 71 23.60 2.02 8.66
CA PHE A 71 22.38 2.61 9.22
C PHE A 71 21.81 3.69 8.31
N LEU A 72 22.64 4.64 7.83
CA LEU A 72 22.20 5.67 6.88
C LEU A 72 21.59 5.10 5.60
N ALA A 73 22.21 4.06 5.02
CA ALA A 73 21.68 3.39 3.84
C ALA A 73 20.31 2.75 4.13
N LEU A 74 20.15 2.10 5.28
CA LEU A 74 18.90 1.50 5.70
C LEU A 74 17.80 2.55 5.93
N THR A 75 18.12 3.65 6.62
CA THR A 75 17.19 4.77 6.81
C THR A 75 16.77 5.39 5.48
N ALA A 76 17.68 5.45 4.49
CA ALA A 76 17.33 5.91 3.15
C ALA A 76 16.34 4.97 2.43
N LEU A 77 16.50 3.66 2.57
CA LEU A 77 15.54 2.68 2.05
C LEU A 77 14.18 2.79 2.74
N LEU A 78 14.16 3.01 4.06
CA LEU A 78 12.93 3.27 4.81
C LEU A 78 12.22 4.53 4.30
N MET A 79 12.92 5.64 4.07
CA MET A 79 12.34 6.86 3.48
C MET A 79 11.67 6.59 2.11
N ILE A 80 12.33 5.81 1.24
CA ILE A 80 11.77 5.43 -0.05
C ILE A 80 10.51 4.59 0.14
N ALA A 81 10.55 3.57 1.00
CA ALA A 81 9.42 2.69 1.26
C ALA A 81 8.21 3.45 1.86
N SER A 82 8.44 4.38 2.81
CA SER A 82 7.39 5.24 3.36
C SER A 82 6.80 6.16 2.29
N THR A 83 7.62 6.68 1.37
CA THR A 83 7.14 7.51 0.26
C THR A 83 6.24 6.70 -0.69
N VAL A 84 6.62 5.47 -1.03
CA VAL A 84 5.80 4.56 -1.85
C VAL A 84 4.49 4.21 -1.13
N LEU A 85 4.54 3.97 0.19
CA LEU A 85 3.34 3.73 1.00
C LEU A 85 2.36 4.92 0.94
N ILE A 86 2.86 6.14 1.13
CA ILE A 86 2.04 7.36 1.08
C ILE A 86 1.45 7.53 -0.33
N SER A 87 2.28 7.41 -1.37
CA SER A 87 1.85 7.59 -2.76
C SER A 87 0.78 6.59 -3.17
N SER A 88 0.98 5.29 -2.87
CA SER A 88 -0.01 4.25 -3.16
C SER A 88 -1.31 4.44 -2.36
N SER A 89 -1.22 4.87 -1.10
CA SER A 89 -2.39 5.19 -0.28
C SER A 89 -3.20 6.37 -0.85
N ILE A 90 -2.52 7.43 -1.29
CA ILE A 90 -3.17 8.59 -1.95
C ILE A 90 -3.83 8.15 -3.25
N HIS A 91 -3.15 7.31 -4.04
CA HIS A 91 -3.71 6.80 -5.29
C HIS A 91 -5.02 6.04 -5.04
N ILE A 92 -5.04 5.13 -4.05
CA ILE A 92 -6.24 4.36 -3.66
C ILE A 92 -7.36 5.27 -3.15
N LEU A 93 -7.04 6.38 -2.49
CA LEU A 93 -8.05 7.32 -2.01
C LEU A 93 -8.74 8.09 -3.12
N ASN A 94 -7.97 8.51 -4.12
CA ASN A 94 -8.46 9.32 -5.23
C ASN A 94 -9.23 8.51 -6.27
N VAL A 95 -9.26 7.18 -6.12
CA VAL A 95 -10.13 6.33 -6.93
C VAL A 95 -11.59 6.75 -6.72
N ARG A 96 -12.42 6.68 -7.77
CA ARG A 96 -13.83 7.12 -7.78
C ARG A 96 -14.65 6.45 -6.65
N PRO A 97 -15.82 6.97 -6.26
CA PRO A 97 -16.72 6.21 -5.39
C PRO A 97 -17.23 4.97 -6.12
N CYS A 98 -17.66 3.96 -5.37
CA CYS A 98 -18.25 2.78 -5.96
C CYS A 98 -19.64 3.09 -6.54
N GLU A 99 -19.72 3.10 -7.87
CA GLU A 99 -20.96 3.44 -8.59
C GLU A 99 -22.07 2.43 -8.34
N LEU A 100 -21.73 1.14 -8.14
CA LEU A 100 -22.70 0.11 -7.80
C LEU A 100 -23.43 0.42 -6.49
N LYS A 101 -22.71 0.85 -5.45
CA LYS A 101 -23.35 1.23 -4.17
C LYS A 101 -24.35 2.36 -4.39
N THR A 102 -23.95 3.42 -5.08
CA THR A 102 -24.84 4.54 -5.42
C THR A 102 -26.06 4.08 -6.20
N ALA A 103 -25.88 3.14 -7.13
CA ALA A 103 -26.97 2.54 -7.91
C ALA A 103 -27.97 1.80 -7.01
N LEU A 104 -27.49 0.91 -6.14
CA LEU A 104 -28.37 0.14 -5.25
C LEU A 104 -29.05 1.03 -4.19
N ASP A 105 -28.34 2.02 -3.66
CA ASP A 105 -28.89 2.99 -2.71
C ASP A 105 -30.02 3.82 -3.35
N SER A 106 -29.93 4.13 -4.65
CA SER A 106 -30.95 4.89 -5.38
C SER A 106 -32.31 4.18 -5.49
N ILE A 107 -32.32 2.85 -5.39
CA ILE A 107 -33.54 2.01 -5.36
C ILE A 107 -33.85 1.49 -3.94
N PHE A 108 -33.29 2.14 -2.90
CA PHE A 108 -33.47 1.78 -1.49
C PHE A 108 -33.09 0.33 -1.16
N LEU A 109 -32.15 -0.25 -1.91
CA LEU A 109 -31.69 -1.62 -1.69
C LEU A 109 -30.44 -1.63 -0.81
N ASN A 110 -30.65 -1.84 0.49
CA ASN A 110 -29.56 -2.12 1.43
C ASN A 110 -29.03 -3.55 1.23
N TYR A 111 -28.00 -3.70 0.39
CA TYR A 111 -27.35 -4.99 0.12
C TYR A 111 -26.13 -5.21 1.04
N ALA A 112 -26.05 -6.40 1.65
CA ALA A 112 -24.90 -6.85 2.43
C ALA A 112 -24.48 -8.24 1.93
N PRO A 113 -23.18 -8.52 1.73
CA PRO A 113 -21.99 -7.69 2.03
C PRO A 113 -21.79 -6.49 1.10
N HIS A 114 -20.86 -5.58 1.45
CA HIS A 114 -20.65 -4.32 0.72
C HIS A 114 -20.37 -4.60 -0.76
N PRO A 115 -21.07 -3.96 -1.71
CA PRO A 115 -21.08 -4.34 -3.11
C PRO A 115 -19.79 -3.99 -3.87
N CYS A 116 -18.72 -3.58 -3.18
CA CYS A 116 -17.56 -2.96 -3.80
C CYS A 116 -16.27 -3.61 -3.31
N LYS A 117 -15.56 -4.27 -4.22
CA LYS A 117 -14.24 -4.85 -3.96
C LYS A 117 -13.29 -3.75 -3.45
N TYR A 118 -12.53 -4.07 -2.41
CA TYR A 118 -11.53 -3.23 -1.73
C TYR A 118 -12.05 -1.95 -1.04
N ASN A 119 -13.37 -1.78 -0.86
CA ASN A 119 -13.88 -0.60 -0.15
C ASN A 119 -13.34 -0.49 1.30
N ALA A 120 -13.22 -1.60 2.02
CA ALA A 120 -12.64 -1.61 3.37
C ALA A 120 -11.16 -1.14 3.40
N ILE A 121 -10.43 -1.33 2.31
CA ILE A 121 -9.04 -0.83 2.14
C ILE A 121 -9.07 0.66 1.87
N LYS A 122 -9.99 1.14 1.02
CA LYS A 122 -10.20 2.57 0.79
C LYS A 122 -10.53 3.31 2.10
N GLU A 123 -11.41 2.75 2.92
CA GLU A 123 -11.75 3.30 4.24
C GLU A 123 -10.54 3.29 5.18
N MET A 124 -9.68 2.27 5.12
CA MET A 124 -8.41 2.24 5.89
C MET A 124 -7.47 3.36 5.48
N CYS A 125 -7.35 3.60 4.17
CA CYS A 125 -6.55 4.70 3.65
C CYS A 125 -7.19 6.06 4.01
N GLY A 126 -8.53 6.14 3.99
CA GLY A 126 -9.31 7.36 4.13
C GLY A 126 -9.50 7.81 5.56
N GLY A 127 -9.42 6.88 6.52
CA GLY A 127 -9.31 7.19 7.94
C GLY A 127 -7.98 7.86 8.32
N LEU A 128 -7.18 8.34 7.35
CA LEU A 128 -5.85 8.94 7.51
C LEU A 128 -4.83 8.02 8.19
N GLN A 129 -5.16 6.78 8.55
CA GLN A 129 -4.29 5.92 9.34
C GLN A 129 -2.98 5.60 8.60
N LEU A 130 -3.08 5.08 7.38
CA LEU A 130 -1.90 4.70 6.58
C LEU A 130 -1.09 5.92 6.12
N ILE A 131 -1.76 6.99 5.71
CA ILE A 131 -1.09 8.22 5.25
C ILE A 131 -0.41 8.94 6.41
N THR A 132 -1.08 9.08 7.55
CA THR A 132 -0.50 9.69 8.76
C THR A 132 0.66 8.86 9.25
N PHE A 133 0.51 7.54 9.32
CA PHE A 133 1.58 6.62 9.71
C PHE A 133 2.80 6.77 8.80
N GLY A 134 2.61 6.63 7.48
CA GLY A 134 3.69 6.78 6.51
C GLY A 134 4.36 8.15 6.57
N SER A 135 3.59 9.22 6.80
CA SER A 135 4.13 10.58 6.95
C SER A 135 4.97 10.74 8.22
N VAL A 136 4.47 10.29 9.37
CA VAL A 136 5.19 10.33 10.65
C VAL A 136 6.47 9.52 10.57
N GLU A 137 6.42 8.34 9.96
CA GLU A 137 7.59 7.50 9.73
C GLU A 137 8.60 8.17 8.80
N LEU A 138 8.14 8.78 7.70
CA LEU A 138 9.01 9.52 6.78
C LEU A 138 9.73 10.67 7.49
N PHE A 139 8.99 11.50 8.24
CA PHE A 139 9.59 12.61 9.01
C PHE A 139 10.60 12.11 10.04
N TRP A 140 10.29 11.02 10.74
CA TRP A 140 11.21 10.40 11.69
C TRP A 140 12.49 9.90 11.00
N ASN A 141 12.36 9.20 9.87
CA ASN A 141 13.50 8.68 9.13
C ASN A 141 14.38 9.81 8.57
N VAL A 142 13.79 10.90 8.08
CA VAL A 142 14.54 12.11 7.68
C VAL A 142 15.31 12.70 8.87
N PHE A 143 14.65 12.83 10.03
CA PHE A 143 15.29 13.34 11.24
C PHE A 143 16.45 12.44 11.71
N SER A 144 16.21 11.13 11.81
CA SER A 144 17.21 10.13 12.18
C SER A 144 18.40 10.13 11.22
N PHE A 145 18.14 10.21 9.90
CA PHE A 145 19.19 10.30 8.89
C PHE A 145 20.08 11.51 9.12
N LEU A 146 19.50 12.70 9.34
CA LEU A 146 20.26 13.93 9.58
C LEU A 146 21.07 13.86 10.88
N VAL A 147 20.49 13.30 11.95
CA VAL A 147 21.19 13.13 13.23
C VAL A 147 22.38 12.18 13.08
N VAL A 148 22.19 11.01 12.47
CA VAL A 148 23.27 10.04 12.26
C VAL A 148 24.33 10.59 11.32
N LEU A 149 23.95 11.32 10.26
CA LEU A 149 24.89 11.95 9.34
C LEU A 149 25.76 12.97 10.08
N ARG A 150 25.16 13.85 10.89
CA ARG A 150 25.90 14.83 11.70
C ARG A 150 26.88 14.14 12.64
N ILE A 151 26.49 13.03 13.24
CA ILE A 151 27.33 12.23 14.13
C ILE A 151 28.49 11.57 13.40
N CYS A 152 28.25 10.97 12.23
CA CYS A 152 29.29 10.32 11.44
C CYS A 152 30.36 11.31 10.98
N MET A 153 29.99 12.58 10.79
CA MET A 153 30.87 13.66 10.40
C MET A 153 31.53 14.39 11.58
N TRP A 154 31.03 14.20 12.81
CA TRP A 154 31.52 14.92 13.97
C TRP A 154 32.76 14.24 14.56
N GLU A 155 33.92 14.86 14.38
CA GLU A 155 35.20 14.40 14.90
C GLU A 155 35.31 14.76 16.39
N SER A 156 34.80 13.91 17.29
CA SER A 156 34.92 14.15 18.74
C SER A 156 35.41 12.94 19.53
N THR A 157 36.50 13.18 20.22
CA THR A 157 37.26 12.26 21.06
C THR A 157 36.58 11.94 22.40
N HIS A 158 35.44 12.57 22.76
CA HIS A 158 34.97 12.60 24.17
C HIS A 158 33.46 12.34 24.46
N ARG A 159 32.66 11.71 23.60
CA ARG A 159 31.20 11.55 23.89
C ARG A 159 30.62 10.13 23.76
N LYS A 160 31.26 9.12 24.35
CA LYS A 160 30.76 7.73 24.37
C LYS A 160 29.36 7.60 24.98
N LEU A 161 29.07 8.30 26.08
CA LEU A 161 27.78 8.21 26.77
C LEU A 161 26.61 8.76 25.91
N GLY A 162 26.82 9.89 25.23
CA GLY A 162 25.81 10.50 24.38
C GLY A 162 25.40 9.62 23.20
N PHE A 163 26.37 8.95 22.56
CA PHE A 163 26.08 8.01 21.48
C PHE A 163 25.26 6.81 21.96
N THR A 164 25.61 6.24 23.11
CA THR A 164 24.85 5.12 23.68
C THR A 164 23.41 5.52 23.96
N ILE A 165 23.17 6.67 24.60
CA ILE A 165 21.82 7.18 24.89
C ILE A 165 21.04 7.37 23.58
N LEU A 166 21.66 7.96 22.56
CA LEU A 166 21.00 8.17 21.27
C LEU A 166 20.61 6.85 20.60
N TYR A 167 21.50 5.86 20.53
CA TYR A 167 21.17 4.56 19.93
C TYR A 167 20.05 3.84 20.68
N ILE A 168 19.98 3.98 22.02
CA ILE A 168 18.87 3.46 22.80
C ILE A 168 17.55 4.13 22.39
N VAL A 169 17.54 5.46 22.25
CA VAL A 169 16.35 6.21 21.81
C VAL A 169 15.94 5.80 20.39
N LEU A 170 16.89 5.72 19.45
CA LEU A 170 16.63 5.27 18.08
C LEU A 170 16.06 3.85 18.04
N GLY A 171 16.65 2.92 18.80
CA GLY A 171 16.18 1.54 18.87
C GLY A 171 14.79 1.40 19.47
N PHE A 172 14.48 2.17 20.52
CA PHE A 172 13.15 2.16 21.14
C PHE A 172 12.08 2.68 20.17
N VAL A 173 12.37 3.77 19.46
CA VAL A 173 11.44 4.32 18.47
C VAL A 173 11.29 3.40 17.26
N ALA A 174 12.37 2.81 16.75
CA ALA A 174 12.32 1.81 15.69
C ALA A 174 11.47 0.58 16.08
N LEU A 175 11.54 0.15 17.35
CA LEU A 175 10.70 -0.93 17.85
C LEU A 175 9.21 -0.56 17.86
N ILE A 176 8.86 0.68 18.23
CA ILE A 176 7.46 1.15 18.17
C ILE A 176 6.96 1.12 16.72
N PHE A 177 7.75 1.66 15.79
CA PHE A 177 7.40 1.63 14.37
C PHE A 177 7.23 0.20 13.84
N LEU A 178 8.13 -0.73 14.20
CA LEU A 178 8.03 -2.15 13.83
C LEU A 178 6.69 -2.77 14.28
N VAL A 179 6.32 -2.57 15.55
CA VAL A 179 5.06 -3.10 16.10
C VAL A 179 3.86 -2.47 15.38
N THR A 180 3.86 -1.15 15.17
CA THR A 180 2.76 -0.47 14.46
C THR A 180 2.64 -0.93 13.00
N SER A 181 3.73 -1.03 12.25
CA SER A 181 3.73 -1.53 10.87
C SER A 181 3.21 -2.96 10.78
N LEU A 182 3.62 -3.83 11.72
CA LEU A 182 3.16 -5.21 11.76
C LEU A 182 1.65 -5.29 12.00
N VAL A 183 1.12 -4.49 12.93
CA VAL A 183 -0.33 -4.42 13.18
C VAL A 183 -1.08 -3.92 11.94
N LEU A 184 -0.60 -2.84 11.30
CA LEU A 184 -1.20 -2.31 10.07
C LEU A 184 -1.16 -3.31 8.92
N TYR A 185 -0.05 -4.05 8.77
CA TYR A 185 0.10 -5.11 7.77
C TYR A 185 -0.90 -6.24 8.00
N ILE A 186 -1.03 -6.73 9.25
CA ILE A 186 -2.00 -7.79 9.60
C ILE A 186 -3.42 -7.32 9.32
N GLN A 187 -3.78 -6.09 9.71
CA GLN A 187 -5.11 -5.51 9.44
C GLN A 187 -5.39 -5.38 7.93
N LEU A 188 -4.40 -4.96 7.14
CA LEU A 188 -4.55 -4.90 5.69
C LEU A 188 -4.76 -6.29 5.11
N MET A 189 -3.96 -7.29 5.51
CA MET A 189 -4.09 -8.67 5.04
C MET A 189 -5.43 -9.30 5.42
N GLN A 190 -5.94 -9.03 6.62
CA GLN A 190 -7.29 -9.44 7.02
C GLN A 190 -8.37 -8.81 6.14
N LYS A 191 -8.23 -7.52 5.78
CA LYS A 191 -9.16 -6.81 4.88
C LYS A 191 -9.08 -7.31 3.44
N ILE A 192 -7.91 -7.77 2.98
CA ILE A 192 -7.74 -8.42 1.68
C ILE A 192 -8.34 -9.82 1.69
N ALA A 193 -8.10 -10.61 2.73
CA ALA A 193 -8.63 -11.98 2.84
C ALA A 193 -10.15 -12.03 3.06
N GLY A 194 -10.70 -11.04 3.77
CA GLY A 194 -12.14 -10.88 3.99
C GLY A 194 -12.91 -10.31 2.80
N GLN A 195 -12.24 -10.08 1.66
CA GLN A 195 -12.89 -9.69 0.41
C GLN A 195 -13.76 -10.85 -0.08
N MET A 196 -15.07 -10.68 -0.03
CA MET A 196 -15.99 -11.60 -0.68
C MET A 196 -16.28 -11.12 -2.10
N GLU A 197 -16.33 -12.06 -3.04
CA GLU A 197 -16.87 -11.79 -4.37
C GLU A 197 -18.36 -11.45 -4.26
N ILE A 198 -18.83 -10.55 -5.10
CA ILE A 198 -20.24 -10.14 -5.09
C ILE A 198 -21.08 -11.33 -5.55
N ASP A 199 -21.98 -11.78 -4.69
CA ASP A 199 -22.95 -12.81 -5.05
C ASP A 199 -24.05 -12.18 -5.92
N TYR A 200 -23.82 -12.19 -7.24
CA TYR A 200 -24.78 -11.66 -8.21
C TYR A 200 -26.11 -12.41 -8.20
N VAL A 201 -26.15 -13.67 -7.76
CA VAL A 201 -27.40 -14.44 -7.66
C VAL A 201 -28.24 -13.88 -6.54
N ASN A 202 -27.62 -13.63 -5.38
CA ASN A 202 -28.30 -13.00 -4.25
C ASN A 202 -28.66 -11.54 -4.54
N LEU A 203 -27.77 -10.77 -5.19
CA LEU A 203 -28.05 -9.39 -5.59
C LEU A 203 -29.25 -9.32 -6.54
N GLN A 204 -29.27 -10.16 -7.57
CA GLN A 204 -30.38 -10.26 -8.51
C GLN A 204 -31.69 -10.60 -7.79
N SER A 205 -31.66 -11.59 -6.89
CA SER A 205 -32.83 -11.99 -6.10
C SER A 205 -33.34 -10.85 -5.23
N ALA A 206 -32.46 -10.11 -4.58
CA ALA A 206 -32.80 -8.96 -3.74
C ALA A 206 -33.38 -7.80 -4.56
N MET A 207 -32.81 -7.48 -5.73
CA MET A 207 -33.34 -6.49 -6.66
C MET A 207 -34.74 -6.88 -7.14
N LYS A 208 -34.94 -8.14 -7.56
CA LYS A 208 -36.25 -8.65 -8.01
C LYS A 208 -37.29 -8.57 -6.91
N TYR A 209 -36.92 -8.99 -5.71
CA TYR A 209 -37.80 -8.94 -4.55
C TYR A 209 -38.24 -7.49 -4.28
N ARG A 210 -37.29 -6.53 -4.23
CA ARG A 210 -37.64 -5.12 -4.03
C ARG A 210 -38.54 -4.57 -5.13
N LEU A 211 -38.24 -4.87 -6.39
CA LEU A 211 -39.08 -4.45 -7.51
C LEU A 211 -40.51 -4.99 -7.35
N SER A 212 -40.65 -6.31 -7.13
CA SER A 212 -41.94 -6.99 -6.97
C SER A 212 -42.80 -6.43 -5.82
N GLN A 213 -42.18 -5.94 -4.75
CA GLN A 213 -42.90 -5.46 -3.58
C GLN A 213 -43.31 -3.99 -3.67
N GLN A 214 -42.47 -3.16 -4.30
CA GLN A 214 -42.56 -1.70 -4.15
C GLN A 214 -42.94 -0.97 -5.45
N TYR A 215 -42.87 -1.63 -6.60
CA TYR A 215 -43.18 -1.01 -7.88
C TYR A 215 -44.69 -0.98 -8.14
N SER A 216 -45.27 0.22 -8.20
CA SER A 216 -46.72 0.44 -8.34
C SER A 216 -47.11 1.39 -9.48
N SER A 217 -46.15 2.09 -10.10
CA SER A 217 -46.45 3.02 -11.18
C SER A 217 -45.25 3.24 -12.12
N ASP A 218 -45.52 3.23 -13.42
CA ASP A 218 -44.57 3.64 -14.47
C ASP A 218 -44.56 5.16 -14.72
N ASN A 219 -45.26 5.95 -13.89
CA ASN A 219 -45.30 7.40 -13.98
C ASN A 219 -44.19 8.04 -13.11
N MET A 220 -43.38 8.91 -13.71
CA MET A 220 -42.32 9.68 -13.05
C MET A 220 -42.83 10.69 -12.02
N SER A 221 -44.10 11.11 -12.11
CA SER A 221 -44.75 12.04 -11.18
C SER A 221 -45.65 11.33 -10.18
N SER A 222 -45.51 10.01 -10.00
CA SER A 222 -46.34 9.26 -9.07
C SER A 222 -46.09 9.68 -7.62
N MET A 223 -47.04 9.42 -6.72
CA MET A 223 -46.85 9.62 -5.29
C MET A 223 -45.92 8.57 -4.65
N SER A 224 -45.67 7.44 -5.32
CA SER A 224 -44.80 6.38 -4.79
C SER A 224 -43.33 6.71 -5.03
N LYS A 225 -42.62 7.04 -3.95
CA LYS A 225 -41.19 7.36 -3.99
C LYS A 225 -40.38 6.19 -4.56
N GLU A 226 -40.80 4.97 -4.26
CA GLU A 226 -40.16 3.73 -4.67
C GLU A 226 -40.30 3.50 -6.18
N SER A 227 -41.49 3.67 -6.76
CA SER A 227 -41.64 3.53 -8.21
C SER A 227 -40.91 4.63 -8.96
N ASN A 228 -40.93 5.87 -8.45
CA ASN A 228 -40.15 6.96 -9.03
C ASN A 228 -38.65 6.66 -8.98
N ALA A 229 -38.15 6.08 -7.88
CA ALA A 229 -36.76 5.63 -7.77
C ALA A 229 -36.41 4.57 -8.81
N TRP A 230 -37.25 3.55 -9.00
CA TRP A 230 -37.05 2.54 -10.04
C TRP A 230 -37.13 3.12 -11.45
N ASN A 231 -38.09 4.01 -11.73
CA ASN A 231 -38.21 4.66 -13.03
C ASN A 231 -36.97 5.52 -13.35
N ASN A 232 -36.49 6.31 -12.37
CA ASN A 232 -35.24 7.05 -12.49
C ASN A 232 -34.04 6.12 -12.69
N PHE A 233 -33.99 5.00 -11.96
CA PHE A 233 -32.93 4.00 -12.09
C PHE A 233 -32.86 3.41 -13.50
N PHE A 234 -34.00 3.06 -14.11
CA PHE A 234 -34.07 2.58 -15.50
C PHE A 234 -33.58 3.61 -16.53
N PHE A 235 -33.78 4.91 -16.27
CA PHE A 235 -33.20 5.96 -17.09
C PHE A 235 -31.71 6.12 -16.87
N GLN A 236 -31.30 6.33 -15.61
CA GLN A 236 -29.93 6.66 -15.24
C GLN A 236 -28.94 5.56 -15.66
N TYR A 237 -29.35 4.31 -15.55
CA TYR A 237 -28.50 3.16 -15.84
C TYR A 237 -28.81 2.51 -17.18
N ASP A 238 -29.71 3.08 -17.99
CA ASP A 238 -30.10 2.62 -19.32
C ASP A 238 -30.40 1.10 -19.36
N CYS A 239 -31.26 0.66 -18.45
CA CYS A 239 -31.63 -0.75 -18.30
C CYS A 239 -33.14 -0.91 -18.05
N CYS A 240 -33.65 -2.12 -18.20
CA CYS A 240 -35.05 -2.49 -17.98
C CYS A 240 -35.15 -3.83 -17.25
N ALA A 241 -36.05 -3.91 -16.27
CA ALA A 241 -36.22 -5.08 -15.40
C ALA A 241 -34.91 -5.50 -14.72
N VAL A 242 -34.96 -6.48 -13.82
CA VAL A 242 -33.72 -6.97 -13.19
C VAL A 242 -33.04 -7.97 -14.11
N GLN A 243 -33.81 -8.91 -14.65
CA GLN A 243 -33.40 -9.83 -15.71
C GLN A 243 -33.71 -9.28 -17.09
N GLU A 244 -33.09 -9.89 -18.10
CA GLU A 244 -33.40 -9.58 -19.49
C GLU A 244 -34.87 -9.90 -19.80
N VAL A 245 -35.54 -8.95 -20.46
CA VAL A 245 -36.92 -9.11 -20.89
C VAL A 245 -36.95 -9.98 -22.14
N LEU A 246 -37.47 -11.20 -22.02
CA LEU A 246 -37.56 -12.16 -23.12
C LEU A 246 -38.93 -12.19 -23.80
N GLY A 247 -39.92 -11.50 -23.24
CA GLY A 247 -41.28 -11.45 -23.76
C GLY A 247 -42.23 -10.78 -22.78
N THR A 248 -43.54 -11.05 -22.91
CA THR A 248 -44.58 -10.44 -22.08
C THR A 248 -44.59 -10.94 -20.64
N THR A 249 -44.04 -12.13 -20.37
CA THR A 249 -43.82 -12.64 -19.01
C THR A 249 -42.45 -12.19 -18.51
N ASN A 250 -42.41 -11.38 -17.45
CA ASN A 250 -41.19 -10.72 -17.00
C ASN A 250 -41.22 -10.34 -15.51
N ASP A 251 -40.22 -9.61 -15.04
CA ASP A 251 -40.06 -9.27 -13.61
C ASP A 251 -41.17 -8.36 -13.05
N PHE A 252 -41.95 -7.69 -13.91
CA PHE A 252 -43.03 -6.80 -13.50
C PHE A 252 -44.34 -7.53 -13.18
N ASP A 253 -44.53 -8.77 -13.64
CA ASP A 253 -45.81 -9.50 -13.57
C ASP A 253 -46.38 -9.59 -12.14
N ASN A 254 -45.50 -9.74 -11.15
CA ASN A 254 -45.88 -9.88 -9.74
C ASN A 254 -45.88 -8.56 -8.95
N THR A 255 -45.67 -7.42 -9.61
CA THR A 255 -45.66 -6.10 -8.96
C THR A 255 -47.07 -5.60 -8.68
N PRO A 256 -47.28 -4.71 -7.68
CA PRO A 256 -48.54 -3.99 -7.50
C PRO A 256 -49.03 -3.27 -8.76
N TRP A 257 -48.12 -2.81 -9.62
CA TRP A 257 -48.43 -2.16 -10.89
C TRP A 257 -49.18 -3.08 -11.88
N CYS A 258 -48.87 -4.39 -11.86
CA CYS A 258 -49.54 -5.39 -12.70
C CYS A 258 -50.69 -6.11 -11.99
N THR A 259 -50.63 -6.25 -10.66
CA THR A 259 -51.60 -7.06 -9.90
C THR A 259 -52.73 -6.25 -9.27
N THR A 260 -52.48 -4.98 -8.90
CA THR A 260 -53.43 -4.16 -8.14
C THR A 260 -53.98 -3.01 -8.97
N ASN A 261 -53.09 -2.19 -9.55
CA ASN A 261 -53.47 -1.01 -10.31
C ASN A 261 -52.30 -0.55 -11.17
N GLY A 262 -52.56 -0.17 -12.42
CA GLY A 262 -51.55 0.37 -13.32
C GLY A 262 -51.88 0.12 -14.78
N SER A 263 -51.07 0.70 -15.66
CA SER A 263 -51.16 0.43 -17.11
C SER A 263 -50.90 -1.04 -17.44
N CYS A 264 -50.13 -1.76 -16.60
CA CYS A 264 -49.94 -3.19 -16.73
C CYS A 264 -51.20 -4.01 -16.40
N GLN A 265 -51.82 -3.73 -15.24
CA GLN A 265 -53.08 -4.39 -14.85
C GLN A 265 -54.19 -4.15 -15.88
N ALA A 266 -54.24 -2.94 -16.47
CA ALA A 266 -55.17 -2.58 -17.53
C ALA A 266 -54.82 -3.18 -18.91
N THR A 267 -53.77 -4.02 -19.00
CA THR A 267 -53.24 -4.63 -20.23
C THR A 267 -52.74 -3.65 -21.29
N ALA A 268 -52.59 -2.36 -20.94
CA ALA A 268 -52.08 -1.32 -21.82
C ALA A 268 -50.54 -1.34 -21.96
N SER A 269 -49.86 -1.94 -21.00
CA SER A 269 -48.40 -2.15 -20.97
C SER A 269 -48.08 -3.54 -20.40
N GLN A 270 -46.92 -4.08 -20.74
CA GLN A 270 -46.33 -5.30 -20.19
C GLN A 270 -44.98 -4.99 -19.51
N ILE A 271 -44.31 -3.92 -19.95
CA ILE A 271 -43.15 -3.31 -19.30
C ILE A 271 -43.35 -1.80 -19.17
N PRO A 272 -42.71 -1.12 -18.20
CA PRO A 272 -42.80 0.33 -18.06
C PRO A 272 -42.35 1.06 -19.33
N LYS A 273 -42.98 2.18 -19.68
CA LYS A 273 -42.54 3.00 -20.83
C LYS A 273 -41.09 3.47 -20.71
N THR A 274 -40.59 3.65 -19.49
CA THR A 274 -39.21 4.02 -19.16
C THR A 274 -38.17 2.98 -19.58
N CYS A 275 -38.60 1.73 -19.83
CA CYS A 275 -37.77 0.67 -20.37
C CYS A 275 -37.49 0.76 -21.87
N CYS A 276 -38.23 1.59 -22.60
CA CYS A 276 -38.08 1.69 -24.05
C CYS A 276 -36.77 2.36 -24.45
N LYS A 277 -36.20 1.96 -25.58
CA LYS A 277 -34.97 2.59 -26.09
C LYS A 277 -35.28 3.98 -26.64
N GLY A 278 -34.33 4.90 -26.46
CA GLY A 278 -34.38 6.25 -27.05
C GLY A 278 -35.40 7.18 -26.41
N VAL A 279 -36.00 6.80 -25.28
CA VAL A 279 -36.89 7.69 -24.51
C VAL A 279 -36.13 8.35 -23.37
N THR A 280 -36.54 9.56 -23.03
CA THR A 280 -35.98 10.43 -21.99
C THR A 280 -37.02 10.69 -20.90
N PRO A 281 -36.61 11.24 -19.73
CA PRO A 281 -37.55 11.63 -18.69
C PRO A 281 -38.67 12.58 -19.16
N ASP A 282 -38.44 13.35 -20.23
CA ASP A 282 -39.38 14.35 -20.73
C ASP A 282 -40.37 13.79 -21.77
N ASP A 283 -39.98 12.76 -22.53
CA ASP A 283 -40.77 12.25 -23.66
C ASP A 283 -41.30 10.81 -23.50
N TYR A 284 -40.95 10.10 -22.41
CA TYR A 284 -41.27 8.68 -22.26
C TYR A 284 -42.75 8.33 -22.35
N GLN A 285 -43.65 9.28 -22.11
CA GLN A 285 -45.08 9.07 -22.29
C GLN A 285 -45.48 8.75 -23.74
N THR A 286 -44.65 9.17 -24.70
CA THR A 286 -44.78 8.93 -26.14
C THR A 286 -44.15 7.62 -26.61
N ALA A 287 -43.64 6.79 -25.69
CA ALA A 287 -43.04 5.50 -26.01
C ALA A 287 -43.97 4.64 -26.88
N PRO A 288 -43.46 3.99 -27.95
CA PRO A 288 -44.28 3.23 -28.87
C PRO A 288 -44.87 1.98 -28.22
N SER A 289 -46.13 1.66 -28.53
CA SER A 289 -46.81 0.47 -28.00
C SER A 289 -46.12 -0.84 -28.38
N THR A 290 -45.42 -0.87 -29.52
CA THR A 290 -44.60 -2.02 -29.93
C THR A 290 -43.50 -2.35 -28.91
N CYS A 291 -43.04 -1.37 -28.14
CA CYS A 291 -42.09 -1.57 -27.06
C CYS A 291 -42.77 -1.98 -25.76
N HIS A 292 -43.66 -1.13 -25.23
CA HIS A 292 -44.13 -1.32 -23.86
C HIS A 292 -45.32 -2.28 -23.77
N ALA A 293 -46.15 -2.40 -24.80
CA ALA A 293 -47.33 -3.28 -24.80
C ALA A 293 -47.06 -4.62 -25.50
N SER A 294 -46.36 -4.62 -26.64
CA SER A 294 -46.06 -5.86 -27.39
C SER A 294 -44.71 -6.49 -27.05
N VAL A 295 -43.78 -5.74 -26.44
CA VAL A 295 -42.44 -6.21 -26.06
C VAL A 295 -41.67 -6.78 -27.26
N ASN A 296 -41.69 -6.07 -28.39
CA ASN A 296 -40.98 -6.51 -29.59
C ASN A 296 -39.46 -6.46 -29.37
N GLY A 297 -38.78 -7.56 -29.67
CA GLY A 297 -37.33 -7.67 -29.51
C GLY A 297 -36.58 -6.49 -30.16
N GLY A 298 -35.57 -5.98 -29.46
CA GLY A 298 -34.74 -4.86 -29.91
C GLY A 298 -35.28 -3.47 -29.59
N THR A 299 -36.53 -3.33 -29.14
CA THR A 299 -37.16 -2.02 -28.86
C THR A 299 -37.02 -1.54 -27.40
N PHE A 300 -36.63 -2.41 -26.48
CA PHE A 300 -36.44 -2.14 -25.05
C PHE A 300 -34.99 -2.35 -24.61
N LYS A 301 -34.61 -1.74 -23.49
CA LYS A 301 -33.26 -1.79 -22.89
C LYS A 301 -32.91 -3.17 -22.32
N LEU A 302 -31.62 -3.43 -22.07
CA LEU A 302 -31.14 -4.69 -21.48
C LEU A 302 -31.47 -4.82 -19.99
N GLY A 303 -31.33 -6.03 -19.44
CA GLY A 303 -31.52 -6.31 -18.01
C GLY A 303 -30.61 -5.50 -17.10
N CYS A 304 -31.14 -4.98 -15.99
CA CYS A 304 -30.34 -4.16 -15.07
C CYS A 304 -29.23 -4.94 -14.35
N ILE A 305 -29.34 -6.26 -14.17
CA ILE A 305 -28.30 -7.04 -13.49
C ILE A 305 -26.95 -7.01 -14.23
N ASP A 306 -26.95 -7.02 -15.56
CA ASP A 306 -25.70 -6.94 -16.34
C ASP A 306 -25.08 -5.56 -16.23
N ARG A 307 -25.92 -4.51 -16.16
CA ARG A 307 -25.44 -3.16 -15.85
C ARG A 307 -24.85 -3.08 -14.45
N MET A 308 -25.49 -3.70 -13.45
CA MET A 308 -24.94 -3.76 -12.09
C MET A 308 -23.61 -4.51 -12.05
N ARG A 309 -23.46 -5.59 -12.82
CA ARG A 309 -22.17 -6.27 -13.00
C ARG A 309 -21.12 -5.35 -13.63
N ALA A 310 -21.48 -4.53 -14.61
CA ALA A 310 -20.55 -3.55 -15.16
C ALA A 310 -20.14 -2.44 -14.16
N LEU A 311 -21.06 -2.00 -13.30
CA LEU A 311 -20.79 -1.01 -12.24
C LEU A 311 -20.03 -1.58 -11.05
N SER A 312 -20.10 -2.90 -10.87
CA SER A 312 -19.32 -3.63 -9.86
C SER A 312 -17.82 -3.66 -10.17
N ASN A 313 -17.44 -3.34 -11.41
CA ASN A 313 -16.07 -3.46 -11.89
C ASN A 313 -15.13 -2.73 -10.93
N VAL A 314 -14.06 -3.44 -10.61
CA VAL A 314 -13.14 -3.11 -9.54
C VAL A 314 -12.62 -1.70 -9.73
N ASN A 315 -13.15 -0.79 -8.92
CA ASN A 315 -12.74 0.58 -8.96
C ASN A 315 -11.26 0.72 -8.51
N ILE A 316 -10.81 -0.12 -7.57
CA ILE A 316 -9.42 -0.18 -7.09
C ILE A 316 -8.69 -1.38 -7.70
N ASP A 317 -7.83 -1.13 -8.68
CA ASP A 317 -7.07 -2.18 -9.35
C ASP A 317 -6.27 -3.07 -8.37
N GLU A 318 -6.22 -4.38 -8.64
CA GLU A 318 -5.50 -5.37 -7.84
C GLU A 318 -4.00 -5.04 -7.78
N CYS A 319 -3.46 -4.45 -8.85
CA CYS A 319 -2.09 -3.95 -8.86
C CYS A 319 -1.86 -2.89 -7.76
N GLN A 320 -2.80 -1.97 -7.57
CA GLN A 320 -2.67 -0.91 -6.54
C GLN A 320 -2.69 -1.51 -5.14
N VAL A 321 -3.58 -2.47 -4.87
CA VAL A 321 -3.64 -3.18 -3.58
C VAL A 321 -2.35 -3.97 -3.36
N THR A 322 -1.81 -4.59 -4.41
CA THR A 322 -0.56 -5.34 -4.36
C THR A 322 0.62 -4.43 -4.04
N VAL A 323 0.72 -3.26 -4.70
CA VAL A 323 1.76 -2.26 -4.44
C VAL A 323 1.66 -1.75 -2.99
N LEU A 324 0.45 -1.45 -2.50
CA LEU A 324 0.22 -1.04 -1.12
C LEU A 324 0.71 -2.12 -0.14
N SER A 325 0.28 -3.37 -0.34
CA SER A 325 0.66 -4.51 0.51
C SER A 325 2.17 -4.75 0.51
N LEU A 326 2.80 -4.75 -0.67
CA LEU A 326 4.25 -4.91 -0.82
C LEU A 326 5.02 -3.76 -0.15
N SER A 327 4.52 -2.53 -0.22
CA SER A 327 5.16 -1.39 0.44
C SER A 327 5.16 -1.53 1.96
N LEU A 328 4.03 -1.92 2.58
CA LEU A 328 3.96 -2.21 4.01
C LEU A 328 4.83 -3.39 4.41
N PHE A 329 4.80 -4.47 3.63
CA PHE A 329 5.64 -5.65 3.90
C PHE A 329 7.13 -5.32 3.86
N THR A 330 7.53 -4.51 2.88
CA THR A 330 8.92 -4.02 2.76
C THR A 330 9.30 -3.16 3.96
N LEU A 331 8.40 -2.28 4.43
CA LEU A 331 8.64 -1.50 5.66
C LEU A 331 8.85 -2.38 6.88
N VAL A 332 8.02 -3.41 7.08
CA VAL A 332 8.18 -4.36 8.20
C VAL A 332 9.55 -5.04 8.16
N ILE A 333 10.00 -5.50 6.98
CA ILE A 333 11.32 -6.13 6.84
C ILE A 333 12.44 -5.13 7.14
N LEU A 334 12.38 -3.92 6.57
CA LEU A 334 13.42 -2.91 6.76
C LEU A 334 13.50 -2.46 8.23
N GLN A 335 12.38 -2.29 8.91
CA GLN A 335 12.33 -1.96 10.34
C GLN A 335 12.86 -3.10 11.21
N LEU A 336 12.58 -4.36 10.86
CA LEU A 336 13.15 -5.51 11.55
C LEU A 336 14.68 -5.52 11.43
N LEU A 337 15.21 -5.24 10.23
CA LEU A 337 16.65 -5.09 10.00
C LEU A 337 17.24 -3.92 10.79
N GLU A 338 16.51 -2.81 10.93
CA GLU A 338 16.94 -1.63 11.69
C GLU A 338 17.06 -1.96 13.19
N VAL A 339 16.02 -2.57 13.77
CA VAL A 339 16.04 -3.01 15.17
C VAL A 339 17.18 -3.99 15.41
N PHE A 340 17.37 -4.96 14.51
CA PHE A 340 18.48 -5.91 14.60
C PHE A 340 19.85 -5.21 14.55
N LEU A 341 20.05 -4.26 13.64
CA LEU A 341 21.28 -3.50 13.52
C LEU A 341 21.57 -2.68 14.79
N VAL A 342 20.55 -2.00 15.34
CA VAL A 342 20.69 -1.23 16.59
C VAL A 342 21.04 -2.15 17.77
N LEU A 343 20.40 -3.31 17.87
CA LEU A 343 20.71 -4.31 18.90
C LEU A 343 22.14 -4.83 18.78
N LEU A 344 22.62 -5.13 17.58
CA LEU A 344 24.01 -5.54 17.36
C LEU A 344 25.00 -4.47 17.79
N ILE A 345 24.77 -3.21 17.40
CA ILE A 345 25.61 -2.08 17.81
C ILE A 345 25.61 -1.94 19.34
N PHE A 346 24.44 -2.04 19.97
CA PHE A 346 24.31 -1.99 21.42
C PHE A 346 25.09 -3.11 22.12
N LEU A 347 24.96 -4.36 21.68
CA LEU A 347 25.70 -5.50 22.23
C LEU A 347 27.21 -5.31 22.12
N ILE A 348 27.70 -4.83 20.97
CA ILE A 348 29.12 -4.53 20.77
C ILE A 348 29.57 -3.45 21.77
N LEU A 349 28.82 -2.36 21.93
CA LEU A 349 29.13 -1.29 22.88
C LEU A 349 29.16 -1.81 24.34
N CYS A 350 28.22 -2.67 24.72
CA CYS A 350 28.19 -3.29 26.05
C CYS A 350 29.40 -4.20 26.31
N ILE A 351 29.76 -5.05 25.34
CA ILE A 351 30.94 -5.93 25.44
C ILE A 351 32.22 -5.09 25.57
N HIS A 352 32.35 -4.01 24.80
CA HIS A 352 33.50 -3.10 24.88
C HIS A 352 33.56 -2.38 26.24
N SER A 353 32.44 -1.89 26.76
CA SER A 353 32.34 -1.24 28.07
C SER A 353 32.78 -2.17 29.22
N LYS A 354 32.34 -3.44 29.19
CA LYS A 354 32.73 -4.44 30.19
C LYS A 354 34.24 -4.70 30.17
N ARG A 355 34.84 -4.78 28.97
CA ARG A 355 36.28 -5.03 28.80
C ARG A 355 37.14 -3.86 29.31
N THR A 356 36.67 -2.61 29.20
CA THR A 356 37.41 -1.44 29.72
C THR A 356 37.39 -1.35 31.24
N ASN A 357 36.31 -1.79 31.90
CA ASN A 357 36.22 -1.74 33.37
C ASN A 357 37.14 -2.76 34.05
N GLN A 358 37.38 -3.93 33.42
CA GLN A 358 38.28 -4.96 33.95
C GLN A 358 39.77 -4.57 33.89
N THR A 359 40.17 -3.67 32.99
CA THR A 359 41.56 -3.21 32.88
C THR A 359 41.94 -2.13 33.91
N VAL A 360 40.96 -1.58 34.64
CA VAL A 360 41.17 -0.45 35.59
C VAL A 360 41.09 -0.89 37.05
N SER A 361 40.75 -2.15 37.36
CA SER A 361 40.83 -2.66 38.73
C SER A 361 42.30 -2.70 39.18
N PRO A 362 42.68 -1.95 40.24
CA PRO A 362 44.06 -1.72 40.59
C PRO A 362 44.71 -2.97 41.17
N ILE A 363 45.99 -3.15 40.81
CA ILE A 363 46.95 -3.89 41.61
C ILE A 363 46.89 -3.30 43.03
N LYS A 364 46.16 -3.94 43.93
CA LYS A 364 46.26 -3.64 45.37
C LYS A 364 47.59 -4.22 45.82
N SER A 365 48.58 -3.34 46.00
CA SER A 365 49.80 -3.61 46.78
C SER A 365 49.51 -3.44 48.26
#